data_AF-A0A800K6H1-F1
#
_entry.id   AF-A0A800K6H1-F1
#
_cell.length_a   1.000
_cell.length_b   1.000
_cell.length_c   1.000
_cell.angle_alpha   90.00
_cell.angle_beta   90.00
_cell.angle_gamma   90.00
#
_symmetry.space_group_name_H-M   'P 1'
#
loop_
_entity.id
_entity.type
_entity.pdbx_description
1 polymer ?
#
loop_
_entity_poly.entity_id
_entity_poly.type
_entity_poly.pdbx_seq_one_letter_code
_entity_poly.pdbx_strand_id
1 'polypeptide(L)'
;MLESKDENPHEFVENRELGGQIEEAIGKLREEYRVVILLRHVEGYAYDEIADIMDLPLGTVKTYLHRARAELKKRLSYLVS
;
A
#
# COMPACT_ATOMS: atom_id res chain seq x y z
N MET A 1 -18.20 21.48 -25.36
CA MET A 1 -18.64 20.08 -25.44
C MET A 1 -17.77 19.32 -24.46
N LEU A 2 -18.30 18.99 -23.29
CA LEU A 2 -17.59 18.19 -22.29
C LEU A 2 -17.79 16.75 -22.73
N GLU A 3 -16.75 16.11 -23.27
CA GLU A 3 -16.75 14.67 -23.44
C GLU A 3 -16.78 14.06 -22.05
N SER A 4 -17.95 13.56 -21.65
CA SER A 4 -18.08 12.68 -20.50
C SER A 4 -17.17 11.49 -20.75
N LYS A 5 -16.07 11.40 -19.99
CA LYS A 5 -15.33 10.17 -19.77
C LYS A 5 -16.24 9.22 -18.99
N ASP A 6 -17.28 8.71 -19.64
CA ASP A 6 -17.94 7.50 -19.17
C ASP A 6 -16.92 6.38 -19.37
N GLU A 7 -16.24 6.14 -18.25
CA GLU A 7 -15.22 5.15 -17.97
C GLU A 7 -15.46 3.87 -18.76
N ASN A 8 -14.43 3.41 -19.45
CA ASN A 8 -14.45 2.13 -20.14
C ASN A 8 -14.85 1.05 -19.11
N PRO A 9 -16.01 0.36 -19.27
CA PRO A 9 -16.51 -0.57 -18.25
C PRO A 9 -15.51 -1.70 -17.93
N HIS A 10 -14.67 -2.06 -18.90
CA HIS A 10 -13.59 -3.03 -18.72
C HIS A 10 -12.51 -2.51 -17.77
N GLU A 11 -12.08 -1.27 -17.98
CA GLU A 11 -11.06 -0.60 -17.18
C GLU A 11 -11.54 -0.38 -15.73
N PHE A 12 -12.83 -0.09 -15.55
CA PHE A 12 -13.43 0.01 -14.21
C PHE A 12 -13.41 -1.31 -13.44
N VAL A 13 -13.75 -2.42 -14.12
CA VAL A 13 -13.74 -3.75 -13.51
C VAL A 13 -12.31 -4.19 -13.19
N GLU A 14 -11.36 -4.01 -14.12
CA GLU A 14 -9.94 -4.31 -13.92
C GLU A 14 -9.34 -3.52 -12.75
N ASN A 15 -9.63 -2.21 -12.66
CA ASN A 15 -9.16 -1.38 -11.56
C ASN A 15 -9.71 -1.82 -10.20
N ARG A 16 -10.98 -2.24 -10.15
CA ARG A 16 -11.59 -2.77 -8.92
C ARG A 16 -10.95 -4.09 -8.52
N GLU A 17 -10.73 -5.00 -9.47
CA GLU A 17 -10.06 -6.27 -9.21
C GLU A 17 -8.62 -6.07 -8.72
N LEU A 18 -7.86 -5.17 -9.36
CA LEU A 18 -6.51 -4.82 -8.93
C LEU A 18 -6.50 -4.21 -7.52
N GLY A 19 -7.45 -3.32 -7.22
CA GLY A 19 -7.62 -2.74 -5.88
C GLY A 19 -7.83 -3.81 -4.80
N GLY A 20 -8.73 -4.76 -5.05
CA GLY A 20 -8.98 -5.87 -4.12
C GLY A 20 -7.75 -6.76 -3.88
N GLN A 21 -6.96 -7.02 -4.92
CA GLN A 21 -5.73 -7.80 -4.79
C GLN A 21 -4.64 -7.04 -4.00
N ILE A 22 -4.56 -5.72 -4.15
CA ILE A 22 -3.67 -4.87 -3.35
C ILE A 22 -4.08 -4.90 -1.87
N GLU A 23 -5.38 -4.73 -1.58
CA GLU A 23 -5.92 -4.82 -0.22
C GLU A 23 -5.62 -6.17 0.42
N GLU A 24 -5.81 -7.27 -0.31
CA GLU A 24 -5.47 -8.62 0.15
C GLU A 24 -3.97 -8.77 0.43
N ALA A 25 -3.12 -8.25 -0.46
CA ALA A 25 -1.67 -8.31 -0.30
C ALA A 25 -1.19 -7.52 0.94
N ILE A 26 -1.78 -6.34 1.18
CA ILE A 26 -1.53 -5.54 2.40
C ILE A 26 -2.06 -6.26 3.64
N GLY A 27 -3.23 -6.89 3.55
CA GLY A 27 -3.86 -7.65 4.64
C GLY A 27 -3.01 -8.83 5.11
N LYS A 28 -2.20 -9.43 4.23
CA LYS A 28 -1.31 -10.55 4.54
C LYS A 28 0.08 -10.13 5.07
N LEU A 29 0.39 -8.83 5.10
CA LEU A 29 1.62 -8.37 5.74
C LEU A 29 1.57 -8.63 7.25
N ARG A 30 2.76 -8.76 7.85
CA ARG A 30 2.89 -8.61 9.30
C ARG A 30 2.24 -7.31 9.77
N GLU A 31 1.63 -7.34 10.94
CA GLU A 31 0.85 -6.21 11.46
C GLU A 31 1.66 -4.91 11.49
N GLU A 32 2.91 -4.97 11.97
CA GLU A 32 3.75 -3.78 12.09
C GLU A 32 4.13 -3.21 10.72
N TYR A 33 4.26 -4.07 9.70
CA TYR A 33 4.55 -3.68 8.32
C TYR A 33 3.33 -3.04 7.65
N ARG A 34 2.15 -3.58 7.90
CA ARG A 34 0.88 -3.02 7.44
C ARG A 34 0.67 -1.62 8.01
N VAL A 35 0.86 -1.46 9.32
CA VAL A 35 0.67 -0.16 10.00
C VAL A 35 1.61 0.91 9.43
N VAL A 36 2.92 0.63 9.29
CA VAL A 36 3.84 1.63 8.70
C VAL A 36 3.50 1.97 7.25
N ILE A 37 2.99 1.01 6.46
CA ILE A 37 2.58 1.27 5.08
C ILE A 37 1.35 2.16 5.04
N LEU A 38 0.34 1.88 5.86
CA LEU A 38 -0.88 2.70 5.90
C LEU A 38 -0.58 4.13 6.36
N LEU A 39 0.14 4.28 7.48
CA LEU A 39 0.52 5.61 7.97
C LEU A 39 1.34 6.39 6.93
N ARG A 40 2.23 5.72 6.18
CA ARG A 40 3.06 6.39 5.19
C ARG A 40 2.33 6.71 3.88
N HIS A 41 1.59 5.73 3.33
CA HIS A 41 1.11 5.79 1.95
C HIS A 41 -0.38 6.14 1.85
N VAL A 42 -1.14 5.95 2.93
CA VAL A 42 -2.57 6.31 2.99
C VAL A 42 -2.73 7.62 3.76
N GLU A 43 -2.18 7.70 4.98
CA GLU A 43 -2.31 8.90 5.83
C GLU A 43 -1.28 9.98 5.48
N GLY A 44 -0.16 9.63 4.85
CA GLY A 44 0.84 10.58 4.38
C GLY A 44 1.86 11.06 5.42
N TYR A 45 1.95 10.41 6.58
CA TYR A 45 2.88 10.81 7.65
C TYR A 45 4.36 10.67 7.24
N ALA A 46 5.18 11.58 7.77
CA ALA A 46 6.63 11.51 7.69
C ALA A 46 7.18 10.39 8.58
N TYR A 47 8.44 9.98 8.35
CA TYR A 47 8.99 8.79 9.04
C TYR A 47 9.22 9.01 10.54
N ASP A 48 9.55 10.22 10.93
CA ASP A 48 9.66 10.71 12.29
C ASP A 48 8.29 10.75 12.98
N GLU A 49 7.26 11.28 12.32
CA GLU A 49 5.89 11.24 12.86
C GLU A 49 5.41 9.79 13.08
N ILE A 50 5.70 8.88 12.14
CA ILE A 50 5.38 7.46 12.30
C ILE A 50 6.15 6.84 13.47
N ALA A 51 7.41 7.22 13.66
CA ALA A 51 8.22 6.76 14.78
C ALA A 51 7.60 7.16 16.12
N ASP A 52 7.12 8.40 16.22
CA ASP A 52 6.44 8.92 17.40
C ASP A 52 5.08 8.26 17.63
N ILE A 53 4.25 8.10 16.58
CA ILE A 53 2.92 7.44 16.67
C ILE A 53 3.05 5.99 17.13
N MET A 54 4.05 5.27 16.63
CA MET A 54 4.24 3.85 16.92
C MET A 54 5.09 3.58 18.16
N ASP A 55 5.66 4.61 18.79
CA ASP A 55 6.66 4.50 19.86
C ASP A 55 7.83 3.57 19.47
N LEU A 56 8.40 3.81 18.27
CA LEU A 56 9.48 3.02 17.70
C LEU A 56 10.66 3.90 17.29
N PRO A 57 11.92 3.39 17.34
CA PRO A 57 13.04 4.10 16.75
C PRO A 57 12.85 4.35 15.25
N LEU A 58 13.23 5.54 14.77
CA LEU A 58 13.18 5.89 13.34
C LEU A 58 13.89 4.86 12.43
N GLY A 59 14.97 4.23 12.92
CA GLY A 59 15.66 3.15 12.21
C GLY A 59 14.80 1.90 12.03
N THR A 60 13.96 1.58 13.02
CA THR A 60 12.99 0.48 12.96
C THR A 60 11.89 0.78 11.96
N VAL A 61 11.33 1.99 11.96
CA VAL A 61 10.33 2.42 10.97
C VAL A 61 10.86 2.29 9.54
N LYS A 62 12.08 2.79 9.28
CA LYS A 62 12.74 2.65 7.97
C LYS A 62 12.91 1.18 7.57
N THR A 63 13.32 0.34 8.52
CA THR A 63 13.48 -1.12 8.30
C THR A 63 12.15 -1.79 8.00
N TYR A 64 11.09 -1.47 8.74
CA TYR A 64 9.76 -2.01 8.53
C TYR A 64 9.21 -1.60 7.17
N LEU A 65 9.31 -0.32 6.80
CA LEU A 65 8.90 0.15 5.46
C LEU A 65 9.65 -0.56 4.33
N HIS A 66 10.96 -0.75 4.48
CA HIS A 66 11.75 -1.48 3.50
C HIS A 66 11.26 -2.93 3.35
N ARG A 67 11.07 -3.64 4.47
CA ARG A 67 10.62 -5.04 4.47
C ARG A 67 9.19 -5.18 3.95
N ALA A 68 8.29 -4.28 4.35
CA ALA A 68 6.92 -4.22 3.89
C ALA A 68 6.85 -4.06 2.36
N ARG A 69 7.60 -3.11 1.79
CA ARG A 69 7.66 -2.91 0.33
C ARG A 69 8.23 -4.13 -0.40
N ALA A 70 9.28 -4.75 0.14
CA ALA A 70 9.86 -5.94 -0.47
C ALA A 70 8.87 -7.12 -0.47
N GLU A 71 8.10 -7.28 0.61
CA GLU A 71 7.08 -8.31 0.71
C GLU A 71 5.88 -8.05 -0.21
N LEU A 72 5.38 -6.81 -0.25
CA LEU A 72 4.35 -6.39 -1.20
C LEU A 72 4.80 -6.62 -2.63
N LYS A 73 6.02 -6.22 -2.99
CA LYS A 73 6.56 -6.46 -4.34
C LYS A 73 6.53 -7.94 -4.71
N LYS A 74 6.91 -8.83 -3.79
CA LYS A 74 6.86 -10.29 -4.03
C LYS A 74 5.42 -10.80 -4.19
N ARG A 75 4.47 -10.26 -3.43
CA ARG A 75 3.05 -10.67 -3.50
C ARG A 75 2.39 -10.16 -4.78
N LEU A 76 2.64 -8.90 -5.13
CA LEU A 76 2.06 -8.23 -6.29
C LEU A 76 2.75 -8.60 -7.61
N SER A 77 4.00 -9.06 -7.60
CA SER A 77 4.68 -9.48 -8.84
C SER A 77 3.97 -10.64 -9.55
N TYR A 78 3.20 -11.45 -8.82
CA TYR A 78 2.40 -12.53 -9.40
C TYR A 78 1.09 -12.06 -10.04
N LEU A 79 0.70 -10.80 -9.80
CA LEU A 79 -0.57 -10.24 -10.29
C LEU A 79 -0.44 -9.54 -11.64
N VAL A 80 0.79 -9.21 -12.05
CA VAL A 80 1.11 -8.47 -13.28
C VAL A 80 1.83 -9.37 -14.30
N SER A 81 1.60 -10.69 -14.24
CA SER A 81 2.08 -11.68 -15.22
C SER A 81 0.91 -12.27 -15.99
#